data_AF-A0A0H3A960-F1
#
_entry.id   AF-A0A0H3A960-F1
#
_cell.length_a   1.000
_cell.length_b   1.000
_cell.length_c   1.000
_cell.angle_alpha   90.00
_cell.angle_beta   90.00
_cell.angle_gamma   90.00
#
_symmetry.space_group_name_H-M   'P 1'
#
loop_
_entity.id
_entity.type
_entity.pdbx_description
1 polymer ?
#
loop_
_entity_poly.entity_id
_entity_poly.type
_entity_poly.pdbx_seq_one_letter_code
_entity_poly.pdbx_strand_id
1 'polypeptide(L)'
;MITEISCIAVGIPLGFALRHRQAALRCVDRLTSWSIYALLFLLGLSLGSDDELISRAGDLGMRAVVISLCSLMGSVFAAWALQRLLPADVFGAGAGDEATRQPSSHGGNGPNDSAANLKPTAQGGKTPVEHSHEG
;
A
#
# COMPACT_ATOMS: atom_id res chain seq x y z
N MET A 1 -3.46 6.29 24.96
CA MET A 1 -4.46 6.51 23.89
C MET A 1 -4.20 7.83 23.13
N ILE A 2 -4.27 9.00 23.77
CA ILE A 2 -3.96 10.28 23.07
C ILE A 2 -2.52 10.33 22.55
N THR A 3 -1.55 9.79 23.29
CA THR A 3 -0.13 9.74 22.89
C THR A 3 0.12 8.94 21.63
N GLU A 4 -0.59 7.80 21.47
CA GLU A 4 -0.50 6.94 20.28
C GLU A 4 -0.92 7.71 19.03
N ILE A 5 -2.06 8.41 19.14
CA ILE A 5 -2.65 9.20 18.05
C ILE A 5 -1.74 10.37 17.69
N SER A 6 -1.15 11.03 18.69
CA SER A 6 -0.20 12.13 18.48
C SER A 6 1.08 11.66 17.79
N CYS A 7 1.59 10.47 18.14
CA CYS A 7 2.79 9.90 17.52
C CYS A 7 2.55 9.63 16.03
N ILE A 8 1.40 9.05 15.67
CA ILE A 8 1.02 8.81 14.27
C ILE A 8 0.82 10.14 13.52
N ALA A 9 0.11 11.09 14.13
CA ALA A 9 -0.16 12.40 13.52
C ALA A 9 1.14 13.16 13.18
N VAL A 10 2.18 13.01 14.00
CA VAL A 10 3.51 13.61 13.76
C VAL A 10 4.37 12.78 12.80
N GLY A 11 4.20 11.45 12.81
CA GLY A 11 4.93 10.55 11.92
C GLY A 11 4.61 10.75 10.43
N ILE A 12 3.38 11.15 10.09
CA ILE A 12 2.93 11.37 8.70
C ILE A 12 3.67 12.53 8.00
N PRO A 13 3.69 13.77 8.54
CA PRO A 13 4.42 14.87 7.91
C PRO A 13 5.93 14.61 7.89
N LEU A 14 6.45 13.94 8.92
CA LEU A 14 7.85 13.52 8.99
C LEU A 14 8.17 12.51 7.86
N GLY A 15 7.33 11.49 7.68
CA GLY A 15 7.47 10.53 6.58
C GLY A 15 7.31 11.16 5.19
N PHE A 16 6.42 12.14 5.04
CA PHE A 16 6.21 12.86 3.78
C PHE A 16 7.43 13.73 3.41
N ALA A 17 8.00 14.48 4.35
CA ALA A 17 9.20 15.27 4.13
C ALA A 17 10.43 14.40 3.77
N LEU A 18 10.52 13.21 4.34
CA LEU A 18 11.60 12.25 4.05
C LEU A 18 11.42 11.50 2.71
N ARG A 19 10.23 11.50 2.11
CA ARG A 19 9.93 10.77 0.86
C ARG A 19 10.67 11.33 -0.38
N HIS A 20 11.05 12.61 -0.37
CA HIS A 20 11.79 13.22 -1.47
C HIS A 20 13.23 12.67 -1.64
N ARG A 21 13.81 12.03 -0.61
CA ARG A 21 15.12 11.39 -0.70
C ARG A 21 14.98 9.87 -0.68
N GLN A 22 15.09 9.24 -1.85
CA GLN A 22 15.14 7.76 -1.97
C GLN A 22 16.24 7.12 -1.11
N ALA A 23 17.31 7.86 -0.77
CA ALA A 23 18.33 7.43 0.18
C ALA A 23 17.81 7.35 1.63
N ALA A 24 16.90 8.25 2.04
CA ALA A 24 16.31 8.24 3.37
C ALA A 24 15.39 7.03 3.55
N LEU A 25 14.61 6.66 2.53
CA LEU A 25 13.77 5.46 2.57
C LEU A 25 14.60 4.18 2.78
N ARG A 26 15.73 4.04 2.06
CA ARG A 26 16.66 2.91 2.27
C ARG A 26 17.32 2.93 3.65
N CYS A 27 17.62 4.12 4.17
CA CYS A 27 18.20 4.26 5.52
C CYS A 27 17.19 3.86 6.60
N VAL A 28 15.94 4.32 6.49
CA VAL A 28 14.86 3.97 7.43
C VAL A 28 14.57 2.48 7.39
N ASP A 29 14.47 1.87 6.20
CA ASP A 29 14.25 0.42 6.06
C ASP A 29 15.34 -0.40 6.78
N ARG A 30 16.60 0.01 6.61
CA ARG A 30 17.74 -0.61 7.29
C ARG A 30 17.72 -0.36 8.80
N LEU A 31 17.37 0.85 9.21
CA LEU A 31 17.29 1.24 10.62
C LEU A 31 16.15 0.53 11.34
N THR A 32 14.99 0.37 10.70
CA THR A 32 13.85 -0.39 11.22
C THR A 32 14.22 -1.85 11.39
N SER A 33 14.85 -2.46 10.38
CA SER A 33 15.33 -3.85 10.48
C SER A 33 16.31 -4.00 11.64
N TRP A 34 17.31 -3.11 11.74
CA TRP A 34 18.26 -3.10 12.86
C TRP A 34 17.58 -2.88 14.21
N SER A 35 16.60 -1.98 14.27
CA SER A 35 15.86 -1.66 15.48
C SER A 35 15.01 -2.84 15.94
N ILE A 36 14.35 -3.55 15.01
CA ILE A 36 13.62 -4.79 15.33
C ILE A 36 14.58 -5.81 15.95
N TYR A 37 15.76 -6.04 15.36
CA TYR A 37 16.75 -6.94 15.95
C TYR A 37 17.22 -6.48 17.32
N ALA A 38 17.50 -5.19 17.49
CA ALA A 38 17.90 -4.63 18.77
C ALA A 38 16.79 -4.76 19.82
N LEU A 39 15.54 -4.44 19.47
CA LEU A 39 14.39 -4.54 20.36
C LEU A 39 14.08 -5.98 20.72
N LEU A 40 14.14 -6.92 19.77
CA LEU A 40 13.96 -8.35 20.04
C LEU A 40 15.09 -8.88 20.95
N PHE A 41 16.33 -8.41 20.74
CA PHE A 41 17.47 -8.77 21.57
C PHE A 41 17.32 -8.21 22.99
N LEU A 42 17.02 -6.93 23.12
CA LEU A 42 16.78 -6.27 24.40
C LEU A 42 15.59 -6.90 25.12
N LEU A 43 14.52 -7.25 24.40
CA LEU A 43 13.37 -7.96 24.95
C LEU A 43 13.80 -9.33 25.48
N GLY A 44 14.56 -10.11 24.72
CA GLY A 44 15.08 -11.41 25.17
C GLY A 44 15.99 -11.29 26.39
N LEU A 45 16.87 -10.28 26.41
CA LEU A 45 17.77 -10.02 27.53
C LEU A 45 17.01 -9.57 28.78
N SER A 46 15.99 -8.72 28.61
CA SER A 46 15.10 -8.30 29.71
C SER A 46 14.33 -9.49 30.27
N LEU A 47 13.75 -10.33 29.41
CA LEU A 47 12.99 -11.52 29.83
C LEU A 47 13.90 -12.58 30.47
N GLY A 48 15.16 -12.67 30.05
CA GLY A 48 16.13 -13.65 30.55
C GLY A 48 16.83 -13.24 31.85
N SER A 49 16.87 -11.95 32.18
CA SER A 49 17.45 -11.45 33.43
C SER A 49 16.52 -11.61 34.64
N ASP A 50 15.24 -11.93 34.40
CA ASP A 50 14.22 -12.12 35.44
C ASP A 50 14.02 -13.62 35.71
N ASP A 51 14.60 -14.13 36.80
CA ASP A 51 14.50 -15.55 37.20
C ASP A 51 13.04 -16.00 37.44
N GLU A 52 12.17 -15.09 37.90
CA GLU A 52 10.73 -15.34 38.05
C GLU A 52 10.05 -15.56 36.69
N LEU A 53 10.40 -14.75 35.68
CA LEU A 53 9.84 -14.88 34.34
C LEU A 53 10.36 -16.12 33.64
N ILE A 54 11.67 -16.44 33.74
CA ILE A 54 12.24 -17.62 33.07
C ILE A 54 11.70 -18.94 33.66
N SER A 55 11.47 -18.99 34.98
CA SER A 55 10.93 -20.18 35.64
C SER A 55 9.47 -20.47 35.23
N ARG A 56 8.65 -19.42 35.06
CA ARG A 56 7.26 -19.54 34.56
C ARG A 56 7.19 -19.66 33.04
N ALA A 57 8.18 -19.13 32.32
CA ALA A 57 8.25 -19.17 30.85
C ALA A 57 8.41 -20.59 30.31
N GLY A 58 8.91 -21.55 31.09
CA GLY A 58 8.90 -22.97 30.68
C GLY A 58 7.48 -23.49 30.43
N ASP A 59 6.59 -23.34 31.41
CA ASP A 59 5.19 -23.80 31.28
C ASP A 59 4.39 -22.88 30.33
N LEU A 60 4.57 -21.56 30.46
CA LEU A 60 3.87 -20.58 29.64
C LEU A 60 4.31 -20.63 28.17
N GLY A 61 5.60 -20.85 27.93
CA GLY A 61 6.21 -20.98 26.62
C GLY A 61 5.72 -22.23 25.90
N MET A 62 5.62 -23.36 26.58
CA MET A 62 5.04 -24.58 25.99
C MET A 62 3.58 -24.37 25.57
N ARG A 63 2.76 -23.74 26.44
CA ARG A 63 1.37 -23.39 26.09
C ARG A 63 1.33 -22.40 24.92
N ALA A 64 2.18 -21.38 24.95
CA ALA A 64 2.24 -20.36 23.90
C ALA A 64 2.66 -20.95 22.55
N VAL A 65 3.61 -21.88 22.52
CA VAL A 65 4.04 -22.57 21.30
C VAL A 65 2.90 -23.39 20.72
N VAL A 66 2.18 -24.16 21.54
CA VAL A 66 1.02 -24.94 21.09
C VAL A 66 -0.07 -24.04 20.51
N ILE A 67 -0.40 -22.94 21.21
CA ILE A 67 -1.42 -21.98 20.75
C ILE A 67 -0.97 -21.28 19.46
N SER A 68 0.30 -20.84 19.40
CA SER A 68 0.86 -20.15 18.23
C SER A 68 0.88 -21.07 17.01
N LEU A 69 1.24 -22.34 17.19
CA LEU A 69 1.28 -23.31 16.10
C LEU A 69 -0.14 -23.65 15.62
N CYS A 70 -1.08 -23.88 16.53
CA CYS A 70 -2.49 -24.04 16.18
C CYS A 70 -3.06 -22.81 15.46
N SER A 71 -2.72 -21.60 15.93
CA SER A 71 -3.16 -20.34 15.32
C SER A 71 -2.59 -20.16 13.92
N LEU A 72 -1.29 -20.42 13.74
CA LEU A 72 -0.63 -20.32 12.45
C LEU A 72 -1.17 -21.38 11.47
N MET A 73 -1.29 -22.63 11.92
CA MET A 73 -1.90 -23.70 11.14
C MET A 73 -3.35 -23.38 10.81
N GLY A 74 -4.12 -22.84 11.74
CA GLY A 74 -5.51 -22.44 11.54
C GLY A 74 -5.64 -21.30 10.53
N SER A 75 -4.77 -20.29 10.61
CA SER A 75 -4.76 -19.16 9.67
C SER A 75 -4.37 -19.60 8.25
N VAL A 76 -3.33 -20.43 8.12
CA VAL A 76 -2.90 -20.98 6.83
C VAL A 76 -3.95 -21.94 6.26
N PHE A 77 -4.53 -22.80 7.10
CA PHE A 77 -5.60 -23.73 6.71
C PHE A 77 -6.86 -22.98 6.29
N ALA A 78 -7.24 -21.91 7.00
CA ALA A 78 -8.38 -21.07 6.64
C ALA A 78 -8.14 -20.36 5.30
N ALA A 79 -6.96 -19.77 5.10
CA ALA A 79 -6.59 -19.18 3.80
C ALA A 79 -6.61 -20.24 2.69
N TRP A 80 -6.14 -21.46 2.98
CA TRP A 80 -6.13 -22.58 2.04
C TRP A 80 -7.53 -23.12 1.71
N ALA A 81 -8.42 -23.19 2.71
CA ALA A 81 -9.81 -23.56 2.51
C ALA A 81 -10.57 -22.47 1.74
N LEU A 82 -10.30 -21.19 2.04
CA LEU A 82 -10.93 -20.06 1.39
C LEU A 82 -10.58 -20.01 -0.10
N GLN A 83 -9.30 -20.18 -0.48
CA GLN A 83 -8.91 -20.25 -1.90
C GLN A 83 -9.51 -21.46 -2.64
N ARG A 84 -9.90 -22.51 -1.92
CA ARG A 84 -10.48 -23.72 -2.52
C ARG A 84 -12.00 -23.62 -2.65
N LEU A 85 -12.65 -22.89 -1.75
CA LEU A 85 -14.11 -22.73 -1.67
C LEU A 85 -14.62 -21.47 -2.38
N LEU A 86 -13.84 -20.39 -2.40
CA LEU A 86 -14.17 -19.19 -3.16
C LEU A 86 -13.48 -19.24 -4.51
N PRO A 87 -14.22 -19.10 -5.62
CA PRO A 87 -13.60 -18.81 -6.90
C PRO A 87 -12.87 -17.45 -6.80
N ALA A 88 -11.70 -17.37 -7.43
CA ALA A 88 -10.70 -16.33 -7.21
C ALA A 88 -11.14 -14.90 -7.59
N ASP A 89 -12.33 -14.76 -8.18
CA ASP A 89 -12.96 -13.51 -8.57
C ASP A 89 -13.31 -12.59 -7.38
N VAL A 90 -13.56 -13.14 -6.18
CA VAL A 90 -13.90 -12.33 -4.99
C VAL A 90 -12.66 -11.84 -4.24
N PHE A 91 -11.61 -12.65 -4.15
CA PHE A 91 -10.40 -12.30 -3.38
C PHE A 91 -9.46 -11.36 -4.16
N GLY A 92 -9.47 -11.46 -5.50
CA GLY A 92 -8.73 -10.54 -6.38
C GLY A 92 -9.33 -9.14 -6.46
N ALA A 93 -10.62 -8.98 -6.14
CA ALA A 93 -11.30 -7.68 -6.18
C ALA A 93 -10.97 -6.77 -4.98
N GLY A 94 -10.44 -7.33 -3.88
CA GLY A 94 -10.17 -6.57 -2.64
C GLY A 94 -8.70 -6.24 -2.37
N ALA A 95 -7.75 -6.86 -3.07
CA ALA A 95 -6.31 -6.68 -2.78
C ALA A 95 -5.67 -5.49 -3.52
N GLY A 96 -6.39 -4.84 -4.44
CA GLY A 96 -5.91 -3.69 -5.22
C GLY A 96 -6.41 -2.32 -4.78
N ASP A 97 -7.44 -2.24 -3.93
CA ASP A 97 -8.15 -0.99 -3.64
C ASP A 97 -7.49 -0.10 -2.55
N GLU A 98 -6.44 -0.59 -1.89
CA GLU A 98 -5.69 0.17 -0.88
C GLU A 98 -4.36 0.72 -1.39
N ALA A 99 -3.80 0.14 -2.46
CA ALA A 99 -2.57 0.63 -3.10
C ALA A 99 -2.79 1.84 -4.05
N THR A 100 -4.03 2.29 -4.26
CA THR A 100 -4.36 3.37 -5.22
C THR A 100 -5.29 4.47 -4.67
N ARG A 101 -5.61 4.48 -3.37
CA ARG A 101 -6.32 5.64 -2.76
C ARG A 101 -5.38 6.77 -2.31
N GLN A 102 -4.44 7.15 -3.16
CA GLN A 102 -3.97 8.54 -3.19
C GLN A 102 -4.71 9.28 -4.31
N PRO A 103 -5.54 10.28 -3.99
CA PRO A 103 -6.15 11.14 -5.00
C PRO A 103 -5.03 11.95 -5.64
N SER A 104 -4.60 11.52 -6.83
CA SER A 104 -3.78 12.32 -7.71
C SER A 104 -4.56 13.59 -8.02
N SER A 105 -4.03 14.69 -7.50
CA SER A 105 -4.29 16.06 -7.88
C SER A 105 -4.43 16.20 -9.39
N HIS A 106 -5.66 16.19 -9.90
CA HIS A 106 -5.96 16.70 -11.23
C HIS A 106 -6.08 18.24 -11.14
N GLY A 107 -4.93 18.86 -10.89
CA GLY A 107 -4.70 20.29 -11.01
C GLY A 107 -3.73 20.50 -12.16
N GLY A 108 -4.27 20.63 -13.38
CA GLY A 108 -3.52 20.91 -14.59
C GLY A 108 -4.32 21.86 -15.46
N ASN A 109 -4.29 23.15 -15.10
CA ASN A 109 -4.72 24.24 -15.95
C ASN A 109 -3.74 24.33 -17.14
N GLY A 110 -4.18 23.88 -18.32
CA GLY A 110 -3.56 24.16 -19.61
C GLY A 110 -4.27 25.37 -20.26
N PRO A 111 -3.57 26.46 -20.59
CA PRO A 111 -4.21 27.71 -20.98
C PRO A 111 -4.22 27.91 -22.49
N ASN A 112 -5.19 27.39 -23.24
CA ASN A 112 -5.36 27.72 -24.67
C ASN A 112 -6.33 26.77 -25.38
N ASP A 113 -7.62 27.08 -25.37
CA ASP A 113 -8.52 26.76 -26.50
C ASP A 113 -9.69 27.75 -26.62
N SER A 114 -9.79 28.74 -25.72
CA SER A 114 -10.65 29.90 -25.87
C SER A 114 -10.05 30.94 -26.84
N ALA A 115 -9.58 30.49 -28.01
CA ALA A 115 -9.60 31.30 -29.23
C ALA A 115 -11.00 31.19 -29.85
N ALA A 116 -11.99 31.61 -29.05
CA ALA A 116 -13.29 32.00 -29.54
C ALA A 116 -13.13 33.32 -30.31
N ASN A 117 -12.70 33.27 -31.57
CA ASN A 117 -12.96 34.38 -32.49
C ASN A 117 -12.89 34.01 -33.98
N LEU A 118 -14.08 33.99 -34.57
CA LEU A 118 -14.44 34.48 -35.90
C LEU A 118 -13.63 34.02 -37.14
N LYS A 119 -14.27 33.16 -37.93
CA LYS A 119 -14.56 33.50 -39.33
C LYS A 119 -15.89 32.89 -39.79
N PRO A 120 -16.93 33.70 -40.05
CA PRO A 120 -18.11 33.25 -40.77
C PRO A 120 -17.77 33.31 -42.27
N THR A 121 -17.79 32.18 -42.96
CA THR A 121 -17.88 32.20 -44.42
C THR A 121 -18.77 31.07 -44.88
N ALA A 122 -19.98 31.49 -45.27
CA ALA A 122 -20.87 30.77 -46.16
C ALA A 122 -20.15 30.38 -47.46
N GLN A 123 -20.42 29.16 -47.93
CA GLN A 123 -20.56 28.69 -49.32
C GLN A 123 -20.52 27.15 -49.23
N GLY A 124 -21.54 26.37 -49.56
CA GLY A 124 -22.43 26.50 -50.71
C GLY A 124 -21.74 25.86 -51.92
N GLY A 125 -21.92 24.55 -52.14
CA GLY A 125 -21.21 23.89 -53.24
C GLY A 125 -21.39 22.38 -53.36
N LYS A 126 -22.64 21.94 -53.58
CA LYS A 126 -23.04 20.95 -54.59
C LYS A 126 -21.89 20.11 -55.20
N THR A 127 -21.99 18.80 -54.98
CA THR A 127 -21.43 17.75 -55.84
C THR A 127 -21.66 18.07 -57.32
N PRO A 128 -20.66 17.81 -58.16
CA PRO A 128 -20.93 16.86 -59.24
C PRO A 128 -19.75 15.93 -59.54
N VAL A 129 -20.10 14.65 -59.67
CA VAL A 129 -19.63 13.69 -60.67
C VAL A 129 -18.46 14.15 -61.54
N GLU A 130 -17.31 13.49 -61.41
CA GLU A 130 -16.40 13.30 -62.53
C GLU A 130 -16.09 11.81 -62.70
N HIS A 131 -16.24 11.39 -63.94
CA HIS A 131 -16.15 10.06 -64.50
C HIS A 131 -14.77 9.95 -65.19
N SER A 132 -14.24 8.73 -65.30
CA SER A 132 -13.09 8.35 -66.16
C SER A 132 -11.72 8.80 -65.64
N HIS A 133 -10.62 8.05 -65.77
CA HIS A 133 -10.24 6.99 -66.71
C HIS A 133 -9.01 6.24 -66.11
N GLU A 134 -8.49 5.24 -66.83
CA GLU A 134 -7.31 4.38 -66.53
C GLU A 134 -7.64 3.16 -65.66
N GLY A 135 -7.45 1.91 -66.10
CA GLY A 135 -6.86 1.31 -67.30
C GLY A 135 -6.92 -0.21 -67.11
#